data_AF-A0A4Q6AWV6-F1
#
_entry.id   AF-A0A4Q6AWV6-F1
#
_cell.length_a   1.000
_cell.length_b   1.000
_cell.length_c   1.000
_cell.angle_alpha   90.00
_cell.angle_beta   90.00
_cell.angle_gamma   90.00
#
_symmetry.space_group_name_H-M   'P 1'
#
loop_
_entity.id
_entity.type
_entity.pdbx_description
1 polymer ?
#
loop_
_entity_poly.entity_id
_entity_poly.type
_entity_poly.pdbx_seq_one_letter_code
_entity_poly.pdbx_strand_id
1 'polypeptide(L)'
;MIAALTAEKKNYVLDVKGHQKVYRVTVTQAGESITTSCSCREDGCEHVMQVLSGYHANVLTVSLPVQQDLLTSIEYTREGRDLIFRSRARLNKNTECPLCQSGDIRHKAFVPLVFQKVMFGRDVPEYKCNNCDFKW
;
A
#
# COMPACT_ATOMS: atom_id res chain seq x y z
N MET A 1 -0.40 -29.86 31.42
CA MET A 1 0.69 -28.97 30.94
C MET A 1 0.21 -28.32 29.66
N ILE A 2 -0.25 -27.06 29.74
CA ILE A 2 -0.65 -26.30 28.56
C ILE A 2 0.64 -25.67 28.02
N ALA A 3 1.18 -26.22 26.95
CA ALA A 3 2.25 -25.58 26.21
C ALA A 3 1.69 -24.25 25.68
N ALA A 4 2.18 -23.13 26.22
CA ALA A 4 1.92 -21.84 25.64
C ALA A 4 2.50 -21.86 24.22
N LEU A 5 1.63 -21.93 23.22
CA LEU A 5 1.98 -21.70 21.82
C LEU A 5 2.53 -20.28 21.74
N THR A 6 3.84 -20.13 21.89
CA THR A 6 4.52 -18.88 21.57
C THR A 6 4.32 -18.65 20.08
N ALA A 7 3.39 -17.77 19.74
CA ALA A 7 3.17 -17.34 18.37
C ALA A 7 4.52 -16.88 17.81
N GLU A 8 4.98 -17.54 16.74
CA GLU A 8 6.25 -17.22 16.11
C GLU A 8 6.23 -15.77 15.65
N LYS A 9 7.20 -14.98 16.13
CA LYS A 9 7.31 -13.56 15.83
C LYS A 9 8.23 -13.36 14.64
N LYS A 10 7.67 -12.96 13.49
CA LYS A 10 8.43 -12.62 12.28
C LYS A 10 8.63 -11.11 12.20
N ASN A 11 9.85 -10.68 11.84
CA ASN A 11 10.19 -9.26 11.67
C ASN A 11 10.70 -9.02 10.26
N TYR A 12 10.06 -8.10 9.56
CA TYR A 12 10.37 -7.70 8.20
C TYR A 12 10.92 -6.28 8.24
N VAL A 13 12.12 -6.07 7.69
CA VAL A 13 12.76 -4.77 7.63
C VAL A 13 12.97 -4.40 6.18
N LEU A 14 12.39 -3.27 5.77
CA LEU A 14 12.45 -2.75 4.41
C LEU A 14 12.94 -1.32 4.41
N ASP A 15 13.73 -0.99 3.41
CA ASP A 15 14.22 0.36 3.20
C ASP A 15 13.45 0.99 2.02
N VAL A 16 12.84 2.15 2.27
CA VAL A 16 11.99 2.90 1.34
C VAL A 16 12.62 4.26 1.08
N LYS A 17 12.93 4.57 -0.17
CA LYS A 17 13.46 5.86 -0.60
C LYS A 17 12.35 6.93 -0.51
N GLY A 18 12.50 7.90 0.38
CA GLY A 18 11.68 9.10 0.40
C GLY A 18 12.39 10.30 -0.24
N HIS A 19 11.78 11.48 -0.15
CA HIS A 19 12.28 12.70 -0.79
C HIS A 19 13.64 13.18 -0.25
N GLN A 20 13.86 13.04 1.07
CA GLN A 20 15.06 13.57 1.74
C GLN A 20 16.11 12.50 2.05
N LYS A 21 15.67 11.25 2.27
CA LYS A 21 16.52 10.14 2.71
C LYS A 21 15.80 8.80 2.53
N VAL A 22 16.51 7.72 2.83
CA VAL A 22 15.92 6.39 2.95
C VAL A 22 15.30 6.23 4.34
N TYR A 23 14.06 5.76 4.38
CA TYR A 23 13.29 5.46 5.57
C TYR A 23 13.22 3.96 5.79
N ARG A 24 13.40 3.55 7.05
CA ARG A 24 13.31 2.14 7.43
C ARG A 24 11.91 1.86 7.92
N VAL A 25 11.24 0.92 7.26
CA VAL A 25 9.95 0.38 7.64
C VAL A 25 10.19 -0.97 8.30
N THR A 26 9.59 -1.18 9.47
CA THR A 26 9.59 -2.46 10.16
C THR A 26 8.16 -2.94 10.33
N VAL A 27 7.91 -4.15 9.85
CA VAL A 27 6.63 -4.84 10.03
C VAL A 27 6.87 -6.09 10.85
N THR A 28 6.15 -6.22 11.95
CA THR A 28 6.26 -7.34 12.86
C THR A 28 4.93 -8.08 12.86
N GLN A 29 4.99 -9.38 12.58
CA GLN A 29 3.86 -10.30 12.63
C GLN A 29 4.00 -11.21 13.85
N ALA A 30 2.97 -11.28 14.68
CA ALA A 30 2.89 -12.16 15.84
C ALA A 30 1.53 -12.88 15.83
N GLY A 31 1.50 -14.08 15.24
CA GLY A 31 0.24 -14.79 14.98
C GLY A 31 -0.64 -14.02 14.00
N GLU A 32 -1.84 -13.63 14.43
CA GLU A 32 -2.75 -12.79 13.64
C GLU A 32 -2.44 -11.29 13.74
N SER A 33 -1.64 -10.88 14.74
CA SER A 33 -1.39 -9.48 15.02
C SER A 33 -0.27 -8.89 14.17
N ILE A 34 -0.47 -7.69 13.62
CA ILE A 34 0.53 -7.00 12.81
C ILE A 34 0.78 -5.59 13.35
N THR A 35 2.03 -5.34 13.73
CA THR A 35 2.47 -4.01 14.14
C THR A 35 3.45 -3.44 13.12
N THR A 36 3.32 -2.15 12.84
CA THR A 36 4.18 -1.45 11.89
C THR A 36 4.87 -0.28 12.55
N SER A 37 6.09 0.02 12.12
CA SER A 37 6.80 1.23 12.50
C SER A 37 7.63 1.75 11.33
N CYS A 38 7.88 3.05 11.33
CA CYS A 38 8.73 3.69 10.33
C CYS A 38 9.67 4.68 10.99
N SER A 39 10.88 4.81 10.45
CA SER A 39 11.86 5.78 10.93
C SER A 39 11.45 7.24 10.74
N CYS A 40 10.38 7.53 9.96
CA CYS A 40 9.78 8.87 9.89
C CYS A 40 8.94 9.22 11.14
N ARG A 41 8.55 8.24 11.97
CA ARG A 41 7.76 8.41 13.21
C ARG A 41 6.39 9.07 13.04
N GLU A 42 5.84 9.05 11.83
CA GLU A 42 4.49 9.55 11.55
C GLU A 42 3.47 8.40 11.61
N ASP A 43 2.35 8.65 12.30
CA ASP A 43 1.23 7.72 12.33
C ASP A 43 0.55 7.66 10.96
N GLY A 44 0.37 6.44 10.45
CA GLY A 44 -0.19 6.25 9.10
C GLY A 44 0.72 6.84 8.00
N CYS A 45 2.04 6.69 8.14
CA CYS A 45 2.98 7.20 7.14
C CYS A 45 2.84 6.47 5.80
N GLU A 46 3.08 7.20 4.71
CA GLU A 46 2.98 6.65 3.35
C GLU A 46 3.98 5.52 3.11
N HIS A 47 5.15 5.53 3.76
CA HIS A 47 6.17 4.49 3.59
C HIS A 47 5.67 3.11 4.03
N VAL A 48 4.95 3.04 5.17
CA VAL A 48 4.32 1.80 5.64
C VAL A 48 3.26 1.35 4.65
N MET A 49 2.44 2.28 4.16
CA MET A 49 1.42 1.95 3.16
C MET A 49 2.05 1.45 1.86
N GLN A 50 3.17 2.02 1.41
CA GLN A 50 3.84 1.59 0.18
C GLN A 50 4.35 0.15 0.30
N VAL A 51 4.91 -0.19 1.47
CA VAL A 51 5.34 -1.55 1.78
C VAL A 51 4.14 -2.51 1.76
N LEU A 52 3.10 -2.18 2.53
CA LEU A 52 1.91 -3.04 2.70
C LEU A 52 1.01 -3.12 1.47
N SER A 53 1.05 -2.14 0.57
CA SER A 53 0.27 -2.18 -0.67
C SER A 53 0.91 -3.05 -1.74
N GLY A 54 2.21 -3.36 -1.62
CA GLY A 54 3.02 -3.95 -2.69
C GLY A 54 3.54 -2.93 -3.70
N TYR A 55 3.61 -1.65 -3.34
CA TYR A 55 4.11 -0.62 -4.26
C TYR A 55 5.64 -0.58 -4.25
N HIS A 56 6.27 -0.91 -5.39
CA HIS A 56 7.71 -1.11 -5.46
C HIS A 56 8.54 0.14 -5.81
N ALA A 57 7.96 1.19 -6.37
CA ALA A 57 8.74 2.25 -7.03
C ALA A 57 9.74 2.97 -6.11
N ASN A 58 9.46 3.01 -4.81
CA ASN A 58 10.32 3.63 -3.80
C ASN A 58 10.95 2.60 -2.86
N VAL A 59 10.59 1.33 -2.95
CA VAL A 59 11.21 0.27 -2.13
C VAL A 59 12.56 -0.07 -2.76
N LEU A 60 13.62 -0.09 -1.95
CA LEU A 60 14.94 -0.43 -2.48
C LEU A 60 14.93 -1.86 -3.05
N THR A 61 15.64 -2.09 -4.15
CA THR A 61 15.67 -3.38 -4.85
C THR A 61 16.04 -4.55 -3.92
N VAL A 62 16.97 -4.30 -2.98
CA VAL A 62 17.39 -5.29 -1.96
C VAL A 62 16.27 -5.69 -0.99
N SER A 63 15.24 -4.85 -0.83
CA SER A 63 14.09 -5.09 0.04
C SER A 63 12.90 -5.69 -0.71
N LEU A 64 12.92 -5.82 -2.04
CA LEU A 64 11.79 -6.36 -2.81
C LEU A 64 11.48 -7.83 -2.47
N PRO A 65 12.46 -8.75 -2.33
CA PRO A 65 12.18 -10.12 -1.91
C PRO A 65 11.55 -10.16 -0.51
N VAL A 66 12.01 -9.28 0.41
CA VAL A 66 11.48 -9.16 1.76
C VAL A 66 10.04 -8.63 1.74
N GLN A 67 9.72 -7.70 0.83
CA GLN A 67 8.36 -7.21 0.63
C GLN A 67 7.43 -8.33 0.14
N GLN A 68 7.89 -9.13 -0.80
CA GLN A 68 7.09 -10.24 -1.31
C GLN A 68 6.83 -11.29 -0.21
N ASP A 69 7.85 -11.67 0.55
CA ASP A 69 7.71 -12.62 1.66
C ASP A 69 6.78 -12.07 2.76
N LEU A 70 6.90 -10.78 3.10
CA LEU A 70 5.98 -10.10 4.01
C LEU A 70 4.53 -10.21 3.54
N LEU A 71 4.23 -9.80 2.31
CA LEU A 71 2.87 -9.77 1.78
C LEU A 71 2.27 -11.17 1.73
N THR A 72 3.07 -12.16 1.32
CA THR A 72 2.68 -13.57 1.31
C THR A 72 2.44 -14.10 2.73
N SER A 73 3.20 -13.65 3.73
CA SER A 73 2.99 -14.11 5.11
C SER A 73 1.74 -13.49 5.76
N ILE A 74 1.44 -12.22 5.47
CA ILE A 74 0.34 -11.50 6.13
C ILE A 74 -1.01 -11.65 5.42
N GLU A 75 -1.05 -12.00 4.13
CA GLU A 75 -2.31 -12.19 3.39
C GLU A 75 -3.20 -13.32 3.96
N TYR A 76 -2.60 -14.29 4.64
CA TYR A 76 -3.35 -15.37 5.30
C TYR A 76 -4.00 -14.94 6.62
N THR A 77 -3.56 -13.81 7.21
CA THR A 77 -4.12 -13.28 8.46
C THR A 77 -5.28 -12.31 8.19
N ARG A 78 -6.26 -12.26 9.08
CA ARG A 78 -7.39 -11.32 8.96
C ARG A 78 -6.92 -9.86 9.00
N GLU A 79 -6.05 -9.53 9.96
CA GLU A 79 -5.52 -8.17 10.09
C GLU A 79 -4.65 -7.79 8.90
N GLY A 80 -3.83 -8.70 8.39
CA GLY A 80 -2.97 -8.45 7.23
C GLY A 80 -3.76 -8.16 5.96
N ARG A 81 -4.83 -8.91 5.69
CA ARG A 81 -5.73 -8.60 4.56
C ARG A 81 -6.34 -7.21 4.68
N ASP A 82 -6.81 -6.84 5.87
CA ASP A 82 -7.40 -5.53 6.10
C ASP A 82 -6.37 -4.39 5.97
N LEU A 83 -5.14 -4.60 6.46
CA LEU A 83 -4.04 -3.65 6.29
C LEU A 83 -3.59 -3.50 4.83
N ILE A 84 -3.48 -4.60 4.08
CA ILE A 84 -3.18 -4.58 2.64
C ILE A 84 -4.28 -3.82 1.91
N PHE A 85 -5.55 -4.16 2.16
CA PHE A 85 -6.70 -3.52 1.53
C PHE A 85 -6.72 -2.01 1.79
N ARG A 86 -6.60 -1.58 3.05
CA ARG A 86 -6.56 -0.16 3.42
C ARG A 86 -5.36 0.56 2.84
N SER A 87 -4.18 -0.07 2.82
CA SER A 87 -2.97 0.52 2.24
C SER A 87 -3.08 0.72 0.73
N ARG A 88 -3.65 -0.26 0.02
CA ARG A 88 -3.94 -0.16 -1.42
C ARG A 88 -4.97 0.93 -1.72
N ALA A 89 -6.06 0.97 -0.95
CA ALA A 89 -7.09 1.99 -1.11
C ALA A 89 -6.55 3.41 -0.83
N ARG A 90 -5.76 3.59 0.23
CA ARG A 90 -5.25 4.91 0.63
C ARG A 90 -4.16 5.45 -0.28
N LEU A 91 -3.30 4.59 -0.82
CA LEU A 91 -2.35 5.01 -1.86
C LEU A 91 -3.02 5.27 -3.21
N ASN A 92 -4.35 5.07 -3.29
CA ASN A 92 -5.20 5.38 -4.43
C ASN A 92 -4.55 4.94 -5.75
N LYS A 93 -3.97 3.75 -5.71
CA LYS A 93 -3.54 3.04 -6.90
C LYS A 93 -4.44 1.83 -6.99
N ASN A 94 -5.57 2.04 -7.66
CA ASN A 94 -5.91 1.08 -8.69
C ASN A 94 -4.69 1.07 -9.63
N THR A 95 -3.67 0.27 -9.30
CA THR A 95 -2.52 -0.02 -10.15
C THR A 95 -2.97 -0.74 -11.40
N GLU A 96 -4.24 -1.09 -11.47
CA GLU A 96 -4.88 -1.89 -12.48
C GLU A 96 -6.26 -1.31 -12.74
N CYS A 97 -6.63 -1.23 -14.01
CA CYS A 97 -7.98 -0.87 -14.40
C CYS A 97 -8.97 -1.91 -13.86
N PRO A 98 -10.06 -1.53 -13.20
CA PRO A 98 -11.04 -2.49 -12.69
C PRO A 98 -11.77 -3.27 -13.80
N LEU A 99 -11.72 -2.78 -15.04
CA LEU A 99 -12.34 -3.44 -16.19
C LEU A 99 -11.40 -4.43 -16.89
N CYS A 100 -10.12 -4.06 -17.10
CA CYS A 100 -9.20 -4.85 -17.91
C CYS A 100 -7.90 -5.25 -17.19
N GLN A 101 -7.79 -4.95 -15.90
CA GLN A 101 -6.61 -5.18 -15.05
C GLN A 101 -5.29 -4.58 -15.56
N SER A 102 -5.35 -3.71 -16.58
CA SER A 102 -4.16 -3.06 -17.15
C SER A 102 -3.63 -2.00 -16.20
N GLY A 103 -2.31 -2.00 -15.96
CA GLY A 103 -1.63 -0.96 -15.20
C GLY A 103 -1.24 0.28 -15.99
N ASP A 104 -1.64 0.37 -17.26
CA ASP A 104 -1.44 1.58 -18.07
C ASP A 104 -2.59 2.57 -17.84
N ILE A 105 -2.39 3.46 -16.85
CA ILE A 105 -3.42 4.34 -16.30
C ILE A 105 -2.90 5.78 -16.27
N ARG A 106 -3.72 6.71 -16.76
CA ARG A 106 -3.47 8.15 -16.75
C ARG A 106 -4.24 8.80 -15.61
N HIS A 107 -3.51 9.45 -14.71
CA HIS A 107 -4.10 10.30 -13.67
C HIS A 107 -4.47 11.67 -14.26
N LYS A 108 -5.67 12.18 -13.99
CA LYS A 108 -5.96 13.60 -14.16
C LYS A 108 -5.55 14.34 -12.89
N ALA A 109 -4.99 15.54 -13.07
CA ALA A 109 -4.46 16.35 -11.98
C ALA A 109 -5.48 16.49 -10.84
N PHE A 110 -5.00 16.36 -9.60
CA PHE A 110 -5.80 16.45 -8.39
C PHE A 110 -6.50 17.81 -8.33
N VAL A 111 -7.78 17.84 -8.68
CA VAL A 111 -8.67 18.97 -8.43
C VAL A 111 -9.46 18.60 -7.18
N PRO A 112 -9.40 19.38 -6.10
CA PRO A 112 -10.17 19.11 -4.88
C PRO A 112 -11.64 18.86 -5.21
N LEU A 113 -12.26 17.83 -4.62
CA LEU A 113 -13.64 17.41 -4.90
C LEU A 113 -14.66 18.56 -4.87
N VAL A 114 -14.48 19.52 -3.97
CA VAL A 114 -15.31 20.74 -3.88
C VAL A 114 -15.22 21.57 -5.16
N PHE A 115 -14.02 21.71 -5.72
CA PHE A 115 -13.79 22.44 -6.96
C PHE A 115 -14.31 21.67 -8.19
N GLN A 116 -14.22 20.34 -8.19
CA GLN A 116 -14.76 19.53 -9.30
C GLN A 116 -16.28 19.67 -9.42
N LYS A 117 -16.99 19.57 -8.30
CA LYS A 117 -18.46 19.68 -8.27
C LYS A 117 -18.95 21.07 -8.69
N VAL A 118 -18.22 22.12 -8.28
CA VAL A 118 -18.54 23.52 -8.61
C VAL A 118 -18.24 23.85 -10.08
N MET A 119 -17.13 23.35 -10.65
CA MET A 119 -16.71 23.71 -12.02
C MET A 119 -17.32 22.82 -13.10
N PHE A 120 -17.53 21.52 -12.84
CA PHE A 120 -17.88 20.54 -13.87
C PHE A 120 -19.25 19.88 -13.67
N GLY A 121 -19.94 20.16 -12.56
CA GLY A 121 -21.31 19.68 -12.29
C GLY A 121 -21.48 18.15 -12.21
N ARG A 122 -20.37 17.40 -12.19
CA ARG A 122 -20.30 15.93 -12.15
C ARG A 122 -18.99 15.53 -11.46
N ASP A 123 -18.96 14.36 -10.85
CA ASP A 123 -17.70 13.77 -10.37
C ASP A 123 -16.80 13.51 -11.59
N VAL A 124 -15.62 14.12 -11.62
CA VAL A 124 -14.68 13.92 -12.71
C VAL A 124 -13.91 12.65 -12.40
N PRO A 125 -13.93 11.63 -13.28
CA PRO A 125 -13.16 10.43 -13.04
C PRO A 125 -11.67 10.80 -12.94
N GLU A 126 -11.07 10.41 -11.81
CA GLU A 126 -9.70 10.75 -11.42
C GLU A 126 -8.67 9.96 -12.25
N TYR A 127 -9.08 8.82 -12.79
CA TYR A 127 -8.27 7.86 -13.52
C TYR A 127 -8.89 7.54 -14.88
N LYS A 128 -8.02 7.33 -15.87
CA LYS A 128 -8.39 6.79 -17.19
C LYS A 128 -7.42 5.67 -17.56
N CYS A 129 -7.91 4.48 -17.87
CA CYS A 129 -7.07 3.43 -18.46
C CYS A 129 -6.76 3.76 -19.93
N ASN A 130 -5.51 3.68 -20.33
CA ASN A 130 -5.11 3.89 -21.73
C ASN A 130 -5.41 2.67 -22.63
N ASN A 131 -5.55 1.48 -22.04
CA ASN A 131 -5.78 0.24 -22.79
C ASN A 131 -7.26 0.01 -23.14
N CYS A 132 -8.19 0.32 -22.22
CA CYS A 132 -9.63 0.12 -22.44
C CYS A 132 -10.47 1.40 -22.38
N ASP A 133 -9.83 2.56 -22.26
CA ASP A 133 -10.47 3.88 -22.13
C ASP A 133 -11.46 4.05 -20.96
N PHE A 134 -11.56 3.05 -20.07
CA PHE A 134 -12.40 3.09 -18.88
C PHE A 134 -11.94 4.18 -17.91
N LYS A 135 -12.91 4.86 -17.29
CA LYS A 135 -12.69 6.03 -16.43
C LYS A 135 -13.34 5.79 -15.07
N TRP A 136 -12.59 6.02 -13.99
CA TRP A 136 -13.06 5.86 -12.61
C TRP A 136 -12.40 6.86 -11.67
#